data_AF-A0A960GVM5-F1
#
_entry.id   AF-A0A960GVM5-F1
#
_cell.length_a   1.000
_cell.length_b   1.000
_cell.length_c   1.000
_cell.angle_alpha   90.00
_cell.angle_beta   90.00
_cell.angle_gamma   90.00
#
_symmetry.space_group_name_H-M   'P 1'
#
loop_
_entity.id
_entity.type
_entity.pdbx_description
1 polymer ?
#
loop_
_entity_poly.entity_id
_entity_poly.type
_entity_poly.pdbx_seq_one_letter_code
_entity_poly.pdbx_strand_id
1 'polypeptide(L)'
;MSQAPLGPTAAAPPPWPPQQQPNPRGPSRMPAIIAIAIALVAVAVAIAAWFKPAPKAEVPAGKTYTEQETADAKKAVCEAYLKTEQALNVNAQRAGSNPSQDLAVIANTRITIQAAAYHLHQALSDSSATPTELAKLIRDLANRYEAMLLDQIREADQAQLQSDYEGADAVVARISPVCNE
;
A
#
# COMPACT_ATOMS: atom_id res chain seq x y z
N MET A 1 37.64 38.14 -117.89
CA MET A 1 37.40 36.75 -117.43
C MET A 1 38.50 36.41 -116.45
N SER A 2 38.20 36.29 -115.15
CA SER A 2 39.18 35.88 -114.14
C SER A 2 38.47 35.12 -113.02
N GLN A 3 38.84 33.86 -112.86
CA GLN A 3 38.31 32.94 -111.85
C GLN A 3 38.97 33.17 -110.50
N ALA A 4 38.21 32.97 -109.41
CA ALA A 4 38.72 32.95 -108.04
C ALA A 4 39.19 31.51 -107.66
N PRO A 5 40.26 31.34 -106.88
CA PRO A 5 40.75 30.02 -106.48
C PRO A 5 40.13 29.53 -105.15
N LEU A 6 39.95 28.21 -105.08
CA LEU A 6 39.48 27.42 -103.93
C LEU A 6 40.47 27.46 -102.74
N GLY A 7 39.94 27.52 -101.51
CA GLY A 7 40.71 27.61 -100.26
C GLY A 7 41.18 26.26 -99.67
N PRO A 8 41.85 26.27 -98.51
CA PRO A 8 42.22 25.06 -97.76
C PRO A 8 41.22 24.70 -96.63
N THR A 9 41.03 23.39 -96.45
CA THR A 9 40.15 22.73 -95.47
C THR A 9 40.72 22.70 -94.05
N ALA A 10 39.85 22.76 -93.04
CA ALA A 10 40.19 22.73 -91.63
C ALA A 10 40.57 21.31 -91.15
N ALA A 11 41.61 21.21 -90.30
CA ALA A 11 42.06 19.96 -89.69
C ALA A 11 41.17 19.55 -88.50
N ALA A 12 40.93 18.24 -88.33
CA ALA A 12 40.14 17.69 -87.23
C ALA A 12 40.89 17.68 -85.88
N PRO A 13 40.20 17.88 -84.73
CA PRO A 13 40.82 17.84 -83.41
C PRO A 13 41.17 16.40 -82.97
N PRO A 14 42.18 16.23 -82.09
CA PRO A 14 42.65 14.92 -81.64
C PRO A 14 41.66 14.19 -80.70
N PRO A 15 41.75 12.85 -80.59
CA PRO A 15 40.86 12.05 -79.75
C PRO A 15 41.17 12.19 -78.25
N TRP A 16 40.12 12.11 -77.43
CA TRP A 16 40.18 12.25 -75.97
C TRP A 16 40.81 11.04 -75.26
N PRO A 17 41.46 11.25 -74.08
CA PRO A 17 42.07 10.17 -73.31
C PRO A 17 41.03 9.26 -72.61
N PRO A 18 41.38 8.00 -72.30
CA PRO A 18 40.46 7.05 -71.67
C PRO A 18 40.07 7.46 -70.24
N GLN A 19 38.79 7.32 -69.90
CA GLN A 19 38.28 7.58 -68.55
C GLN A 19 38.71 6.48 -67.57
N GLN A 20 39.35 6.88 -66.46
CA GLN A 20 39.66 5.99 -65.34
C GLN A 20 38.40 5.72 -64.50
N GLN A 21 38.11 4.45 -64.21
CA GLN A 21 37.06 4.07 -63.25
C GLN A 21 37.48 4.42 -61.82
N PRO A 22 36.56 4.91 -60.95
CA PRO A 22 36.89 5.22 -59.57
C PRO A 22 37.13 3.95 -58.77
N ASN A 23 38.20 3.94 -57.95
CA ASN A 23 38.48 2.86 -57.02
C ASN A 23 37.39 2.75 -55.92
N PRO A 24 37.03 1.54 -55.47
CA PRO A 24 36.10 1.35 -54.36
C PRO A 24 36.71 1.93 -53.07
N ARG A 25 35.98 2.83 -52.41
CA ARG A 25 36.36 3.40 -51.11
C ARG A 25 36.15 2.34 -50.03
N GLY A 26 37.19 2.02 -49.27
CA GLY A 26 37.10 1.12 -48.12
C GLY A 26 36.16 1.63 -47.02
N PRO A 27 35.66 0.75 -46.13
CA PRO A 27 34.66 1.10 -45.13
C PRO A 27 35.20 2.15 -44.14
N SER A 28 34.51 3.29 -44.08
CA SER A 28 34.80 4.37 -43.14
C SER A 28 34.53 3.92 -41.71
N ARG A 29 35.50 4.12 -40.82
CA ARG A 29 35.38 3.82 -39.38
C ARG A 29 34.64 4.91 -38.58
N MET A 30 34.31 6.03 -39.21
CA MET A 30 33.59 7.15 -38.59
C MET A 30 32.29 6.77 -37.86
N PRO A 31 31.37 5.97 -38.45
CA PRO A 31 30.13 5.61 -37.75
C PRO A 31 30.38 4.79 -36.47
N ALA A 32 31.42 3.95 -36.44
CA ALA A 32 31.77 3.17 -35.25
C ALA A 32 32.31 4.07 -34.13
N ILE A 33 33.10 5.08 -34.45
CA ILE A 33 33.63 6.04 -33.48
C ILE A 33 32.50 6.87 -32.86
N ILE A 34 31.53 7.31 -33.68
CA ILE A 34 30.36 8.07 -33.20
C ILE A 34 29.52 7.21 -32.25
N ALA A 35 29.27 5.94 -32.60
CA ALA A 35 28.51 5.02 -31.75
C ALA A 35 29.18 4.81 -30.38
N ILE A 36 30.51 4.67 -30.35
CA ILE A 36 31.27 4.51 -29.10
C ILE A 36 31.17 5.77 -28.25
N ALA A 37 31.29 6.97 -28.84
CA ALA A 37 31.18 8.22 -28.09
C ALA A 37 29.80 8.37 -27.42
N ILE A 38 28.72 8.06 -28.15
CA ILE A 38 27.35 8.11 -27.60
C ILE A 38 27.18 7.10 -26.46
N ALA A 39 27.69 5.87 -26.63
CA ALA A 39 27.62 4.84 -25.60
C ALA A 39 28.32 5.27 -24.30
N LEU A 40 29.50 5.90 -24.40
CA LEU A 40 30.22 6.41 -23.22
C LEU A 40 29.46 7.51 -22.49
N VAL A 41 28.83 8.44 -23.23
CA VAL A 41 27.99 9.48 -22.63
C VAL A 41 26.77 8.88 -21.92
N ALA A 42 26.11 7.90 -22.54
CA ALA A 42 24.96 7.22 -21.93
C ALA A 42 25.34 6.50 -20.63
N VAL A 43 26.49 5.83 -20.60
CA VAL A 43 27.01 5.17 -19.39
C VAL A 43 27.33 6.20 -18.31
N ALA A 44 27.96 7.33 -18.65
CA ALA A 44 28.26 8.39 -17.69
C ALA A 44 26.97 9.00 -17.08
N VAL A 45 25.94 9.23 -17.90
CA VAL A 45 24.64 9.73 -17.43
C VAL A 45 23.94 8.71 -16.55
N ALA A 46 23.99 7.43 -16.92
CA ALA A 46 23.43 6.35 -16.11
C ALA A 46 24.10 6.32 -14.72
N ILE A 47 25.44 6.32 -14.66
CA ILE A 47 26.20 6.37 -13.40
C ILE A 47 25.82 7.61 -12.57
N ALA A 48 25.74 8.79 -13.20
CA ALA A 48 25.35 10.01 -12.51
C ALA A 48 23.92 9.97 -11.94
N ALA A 49 23.02 9.18 -12.54
CA ALA A 49 21.66 9.02 -12.05
C ALA A 49 21.59 8.24 -10.71
N TRP A 50 22.54 7.34 -10.41
CA TRP A 50 22.62 6.69 -9.10
C TRP A 50 23.00 7.65 -7.96
N PHE A 51 23.64 8.77 -8.29
CA PHE A 51 24.04 9.79 -7.31
C PHE A 51 23.05 10.96 -7.24
N LYS A 52 21.95 10.93 -8.00
CA LYS A 52 20.88 11.92 -7.81
C LYS A 52 20.17 11.65 -6.48
N PRO A 53 20.20 12.58 -5.51
CA PRO A 53 19.42 12.42 -4.30
C PRO A 53 17.95 12.28 -4.67
N ALA A 54 17.29 11.27 -4.09
CA ALA A 54 15.85 11.10 -4.24
C ALA A 54 15.16 12.44 -3.91
N PRO A 55 14.15 12.87 -4.69
CA PRO A 55 13.29 13.97 -4.28
C PRO A 55 12.84 13.68 -2.85
N LYS A 56 13.03 14.63 -1.93
CA LYS A 56 12.49 14.48 -0.58
C LYS A 56 11.01 14.16 -0.74
N ALA A 57 10.59 12.98 -0.27
CA ALA A 57 9.19 12.68 -0.16
C ALA A 57 8.58 13.82 0.65
N GLU A 58 7.67 14.59 0.04
CA GLU A 58 6.76 15.42 0.83
C GLU A 58 6.12 14.44 1.81
N VAL A 59 6.42 14.62 3.11
CA VAL A 59 5.71 13.92 4.16
C VAL A 59 4.24 14.18 3.85
N PRO A 60 3.43 13.16 3.53
CA PRO A 60 2.02 13.39 3.27
C PRO A 60 1.51 14.15 4.48
N ALA A 61 0.93 15.34 4.28
CA ALA A 61 0.24 16.03 5.35
C ALA A 61 -0.66 14.98 6.01
N GLY A 62 -0.40 14.65 7.28
CA GLY A 62 -1.14 13.60 7.97
C GLY A 62 -2.63 13.88 7.79
N LYS A 63 -3.45 12.86 7.48
CA LYS A 63 -4.89 13.04 7.28
C LYS A 63 -5.45 13.84 8.45
N THR A 64 -5.79 15.10 8.21
CA THR A 64 -6.47 15.95 9.18
C THR A 64 -7.96 15.74 9.00
N TYR A 65 -8.60 15.15 10.00
CA TYR A 65 -10.05 14.99 10.04
C TYR A 65 -10.69 16.25 10.59
N THR A 66 -11.89 16.55 10.12
CA THR A 66 -12.74 17.59 10.68
C THR A 66 -13.26 17.18 12.06
N GLU A 67 -13.70 18.17 12.86
CA GLU A 67 -14.35 17.90 14.15
C GLU A 67 -15.58 17.01 13.98
N GLN A 68 -16.36 17.23 12.91
CA GLN A 68 -17.54 16.43 12.60
C GLN A 68 -17.18 14.97 12.26
N GLU A 69 -16.19 14.74 11.40
CA GLU A 69 -15.71 13.38 11.09
C GLU A 69 -15.21 12.65 12.34
N THR A 70 -14.52 13.39 13.22
CA THR A 70 -14.02 12.84 14.49
C THR A 70 -15.17 12.48 15.44
N ALA A 71 -16.19 13.34 15.52
CA ALA A 71 -17.37 13.10 16.35
C ALA A 71 -18.19 11.90 15.84
N ASP A 72 -18.42 11.82 14.53
CA ASP A 72 -19.14 10.72 13.91
C ASP A 72 -18.39 9.38 14.07
N ALA A 73 -17.06 9.41 13.93
CA ALA A 73 -16.22 8.23 14.16
C ALA A 73 -16.16 7.81 15.65
N LYS A 74 -16.14 8.77 16.60
CA LYS A 74 -16.28 8.47 18.04
C LYS A 74 -17.61 7.75 18.28
N LYS A 75 -18.71 8.33 17.77
CA LYS A 75 -20.06 7.80 17.93
C LYS A 75 -20.17 6.37 17.39
N ALA A 76 -19.74 6.13 16.15
CA ALA A 76 -19.82 4.81 15.53
C ALA A 76 -19.08 3.72 16.33
N VAL A 77 -17.89 4.03 16.83
CA VAL A 77 -17.10 3.09 17.65
C VAL A 77 -17.74 2.86 19.02
N CYS A 78 -18.27 3.91 19.66
CA CYS A 78 -18.97 3.77 20.93
C CYS A 78 -20.28 2.98 20.81
N GLU A 79 -21.04 3.16 19.73
CA GLU A 79 -22.22 2.34 19.44
C GLU A 79 -21.86 0.86 19.27
N ALA A 80 -20.77 0.56 18.56
CA ALA A 80 -20.27 -0.81 18.40
C ALA A 80 -19.86 -1.43 19.75
N TYR A 81 -19.17 -0.67 20.60
CA TYR A 81 -18.84 -1.08 21.97
C TYR A 81 -20.08 -1.39 22.81
N LEU A 82 -21.05 -0.48 22.87
CA LEU A 82 -22.27 -0.67 23.66
C LEU A 82 -23.08 -1.89 23.19
N LYS A 83 -23.11 -2.14 21.88
CA LYS A 83 -23.76 -3.32 21.30
C LYS A 83 -23.07 -4.62 21.71
N THR A 84 -21.74 -4.63 21.75
CA THR A 84 -20.93 -5.75 22.25
C THR A 84 -21.22 -6.03 23.72
N GLU A 85 -21.20 -4.99 24.56
CA GLU A 85 -21.48 -5.12 26.00
C GLU A 85 -22.90 -5.65 26.26
N GLN A 86 -23.87 -5.15 25.50
CA GLN A 86 -25.25 -5.63 25.56
C GLN A 86 -25.33 -7.12 25.18
N ALA A 87 -24.65 -7.54 24.11
CA ALA A 87 -24.66 -8.94 23.67
C ALA A 87 -24.07 -9.88 24.73
N LEU A 88 -22.95 -9.49 25.34
CA LEU A 88 -22.30 -10.24 26.42
C LEU A 88 -23.20 -10.35 27.65
N ASN A 89 -23.82 -9.24 28.08
CA ASN A 89 -24.72 -9.22 29.23
C ASN A 89 -25.98 -10.08 28.99
N VAL A 90 -26.62 -9.96 27.82
CA VAL A 90 -27.79 -10.78 27.47
C VAL A 90 -27.45 -12.27 27.49
N ASN A 91 -26.26 -12.64 27.03
CA ASN A 91 -25.81 -14.03 27.07
C ASN A 91 -25.53 -14.51 28.51
N ALA A 92 -24.87 -13.70 29.32
CA ALA A 92 -24.55 -14.03 30.72
C ALA A 92 -25.81 -14.28 31.58
N GLN A 93 -26.92 -13.61 31.27
CA GLN A 93 -28.19 -13.79 31.98
C GLN A 93 -28.89 -15.13 31.70
N ARG A 94 -28.43 -15.93 30.74
CA ARG A 94 -29.12 -17.16 30.31
C ARG A 94 -28.68 -18.43 31.04
N ALA A 95 -28.27 -18.34 32.31
CA ALA A 95 -27.82 -19.49 33.10
C ALA A 95 -28.71 -20.74 32.89
N GLY A 96 -28.09 -21.87 32.58
CA GLY A 96 -28.80 -23.10 32.25
C GLY A 96 -29.48 -23.73 33.46
N SER A 97 -30.61 -24.39 33.22
CA SER A 97 -31.31 -25.19 34.23
C SER A 97 -30.86 -26.66 34.24
N ASN A 98 -30.02 -27.07 33.28
CA ASN A 98 -29.46 -28.41 33.15
C ASN A 98 -28.12 -28.38 32.37
N PRO A 99 -27.32 -29.46 32.44
CA PRO A 99 -25.97 -29.49 31.84
C PRO A 99 -25.93 -29.21 30.33
N SER A 100 -26.96 -29.62 29.58
CA SER A 100 -27.03 -29.35 28.13
C SER A 100 -27.29 -27.88 27.83
N GLN A 101 -28.09 -27.20 28.66
CA GLN A 101 -28.28 -25.76 28.58
C GLN A 101 -27.00 -25.01 28.98
N ASP A 102 -26.28 -25.47 29.99
CA ASP A 102 -24.99 -24.86 30.38
C ASP A 102 -23.96 -24.96 29.25
N LEU A 103 -23.86 -26.11 28.58
CA LEU A 103 -22.97 -26.28 27.43
C LEU A 103 -23.36 -25.30 26.29
N ALA A 104 -24.65 -25.14 26.02
CA ALA A 104 -25.13 -24.21 25.01
C ALA A 104 -24.82 -22.75 25.37
N VAL A 105 -24.98 -22.37 26.65
CA VAL A 105 -24.62 -21.03 27.14
C VAL A 105 -23.13 -20.79 27.00
N ILE A 106 -22.28 -21.73 27.43
CA ILE A 106 -20.82 -21.63 27.28
C ILE A 106 -20.41 -21.50 25.82
N ALA A 107 -20.97 -22.32 24.93
CA ALA A 107 -20.70 -22.23 23.50
C ALA A 107 -21.15 -20.87 22.93
N ASN A 108 -22.32 -20.38 23.32
CA ASN A 108 -22.80 -19.07 22.89
C ASN A 108 -21.97 -17.92 23.47
N THR A 109 -21.43 -18.05 24.68
CA THR A 109 -20.46 -17.10 25.26
C THR A 109 -19.23 -16.98 24.37
N ARG A 110 -18.62 -18.11 24.00
CA ARG A 110 -17.44 -18.16 23.12
C ARG A 110 -17.71 -17.50 21.76
N ILE A 111 -18.86 -17.80 21.15
CA ILE A 111 -19.30 -17.17 19.89
C ILE A 111 -19.50 -15.65 20.07
N THR A 112 -20.10 -15.23 21.18
CA THR A 112 -20.37 -13.82 21.47
C THR A 112 -19.07 -13.04 21.64
N ILE A 113 -18.07 -13.60 22.34
CA ILE A 113 -16.74 -13.00 22.50
C ILE A 113 -16.04 -12.84 21.14
N GLN A 114 -16.07 -13.88 20.29
CA GLN A 114 -15.48 -13.79 18.94
C GLN A 114 -16.16 -12.71 18.10
N ALA A 115 -17.49 -12.67 18.11
CA ALA A 115 -18.27 -11.70 17.37
C ALA A 115 -18.03 -10.27 17.88
N ALA A 116 -17.91 -10.11 19.19
CA ALA A 116 -17.56 -8.86 19.85
C ALA A 116 -16.19 -8.33 19.40
N ALA A 117 -15.14 -9.15 19.48
CA ALA A 117 -13.80 -8.77 19.04
C ALA A 117 -13.78 -8.35 17.57
N TYR A 118 -14.36 -9.18 16.69
CA TYR A 118 -14.46 -8.88 15.26
C TYR A 118 -15.22 -7.57 15.01
N HIS A 119 -16.36 -7.37 15.67
CA HIS A 119 -17.18 -6.17 15.49
C HIS A 119 -16.44 -4.89 15.90
N LEU A 120 -15.67 -4.95 17.00
CA LEU A 120 -14.85 -3.82 17.46
C LEU A 120 -13.71 -3.51 16.50
N HIS A 121 -13.01 -4.52 15.99
CA HIS A 121 -11.99 -4.34 14.97
C HIS A 121 -12.55 -3.73 13.68
N GLN A 122 -13.72 -4.22 13.26
CA GLN A 122 -14.40 -3.69 12.08
C GLN A 122 -14.80 -2.22 12.27
N ALA A 123 -15.40 -1.88 13.41
CA ALA A 123 -15.80 -0.50 13.71
C ALA A 123 -14.61 0.47 13.67
N LEU A 124 -13.43 0.06 14.18
CA LEU A 124 -12.20 0.85 14.10
C LEU A 124 -11.65 0.97 12.66
N SER A 125 -11.77 -0.09 11.87
CA SER A 125 -11.35 -0.08 10.45
C SER A 125 -12.21 0.87 9.63
N ASP A 126 -13.52 0.87 9.88
CA ASP A 126 -14.49 1.69 9.16
C ASP A 126 -14.47 3.15 9.61
N SER A 127 -13.97 3.42 10.82
CA SER A 127 -13.98 4.74 11.47
C SER A 127 -12.57 5.34 11.60
N SER A 128 -11.91 5.65 10.46
CA SER A 128 -10.51 6.12 10.47
C SER A 128 -10.26 7.45 11.23
N ALA A 129 -11.31 8.22 11.51
CA ALA A 129 -11.26 9.47 12.27
C ALA A 129 -11.44 9.30 13.79
N THR A 130 -11.53 8.07 14.31
CA THR A 130 -11.72 7.83 15.75
C THR A 130 -10.55 8.43 16.55
N PRO A 131 -10.81 9.14 17.66
CA PRO A 131 -9.76 9.67 18.54
C PRO A 131 -8.76 8.58 18.94
N THR A 132 -7.46 8.89 18.84
CA THR A 132 -6.38 7.90 18.99
C THR A 132 -6.45 7.10 20.30
N GLU A 133 -6.75 7.77 21.42
CA GLU A 133 -6.87 7.09 22.72
C GLU A 133 -8.07 6.13 22.78
N LEU A 134 -9.23 6.53 22.24
CA LEU A 134 -10.39 5.62 22.16
C LEU A 134 -10.08 4.45 21.22
N ALA A 135 -9.47 4.71 20.07
CA ALA A 135 -9.08 3.66 19.13
C ALA A 135 -8.10 2.66 19.76
N LYS A 136 -7.20 3.12 20.62
CA LYS A 136 -6.27 2.26 21.37
C LYS A 136 -7.01 1.39 22.38
N LEU A 137 -7.91 1.96 23.16
CA LEU A 137 -8.70 1.23 24.16
C LEU A 137 -9.58 0.14 23.53
N ILE A 138 -10.30 0.48 22.46
CA ILE A 138 -11.19 -0.46 21.77
C ILE A 138 -10.39 -1.61 21.13
N ARG A 139 -9.22 -1.30 20.57
CA ARG A 139 -8.32 -2.33 20.03
C ARG A 139 -7.75 -3.23 21.13
N ASP A 140 -7.38 -2.65 22.28
CA ASP A 140 -6.92 -3.42 23.44
C ASP A 140 -8.03 -4.37 23.94
N LEU A 141 -9.28 -3.89 24.05
CA LEU A 141 -10.42 -4.72 24.42
C LEU A 141 -10.65 -5.86 23.42
N ALA A 142 -10.67 -5.56 22.12
CA ALA A 142 -10.87 -6.57 21.08
C ALA A 142 -9.78 -7.65 21.11
N ASN A 143 -8.51 -7.26 21.21
CA ASN A 143 -7.39 -8.20 21.32
C ASN A 143 -7.49 -9.07 22.59
N ARG A 144 -7.95 -8.50 23.71
CA ARG A 144 -8.15 -9.26 24.96
C ARG A 144 -9.27 -10.28 24.83
N TYR A 145 -10.37 -9.93 24.16
CA TYR A 145 -11.44 -10.88 23.85
C TYR A 145 -10.93 -12.04 22.98
N GLU A 146 -10.09 -11.79 21.98
CA GLU A 146 -9.48 -12.87 21.19
C GLU A 146 -8.57 -13.77 22.03
N ALA A 147 -7.69 -13.19 22.86
CA ALA A 147 -6.79 -13.94 23.73
C ALA A 147 -7.57 -14.79 24.77
N MET A 148 -8.53 -14.17 25.46
CA MET A 148 -9.40 -14.82 26.43
C MET A 148 -10.19 -15.97 25.81
N LEU A 149 -10.70 -15.80 24.58
CA LEU A 149 -11.40 -16.87 23.87
C LEU A 149 -10.50 -18.08 23.60
N LEU A 150 -9.25 -17.84 23.18
CA LEU A 150 -8.28 -18.92 22.97
C LEU A 150 -7.96 -19.63 24.29
N ASP A 151 -7.84 -18.88 25.38
CA ASP A 151 -7.61 -19.42 26.72
C ASP A 151 -8.80 -20.24 27.24
N GLN A 152 -10.04 -19.81 26.95
CA GLN A 152 -11.25 -20.59 27.21
C GLN A 152 -11.33 -21.87 26.37
N ILE A 153 -10.87 -21.85 25.12
CA ILE A 153 -10.92 -23.01 24.21
C ILE A 153 -9.85 -24.03 24.57
N ARG A 154 -8.65 -23.58 24.95
CA ARG A 154 -7.55 -24.48 25.39
C ARG A 154 -7.71 -24.96 26.83
N GLU A 155 -8.80 -24.57 27.51
CA GLU A 155 -9.07 -24.92 28.90
C GLU A 155 -7.93 -24.48 29.83
N ALA A 156 -7.52 -23.22 29.71
CA ALA A 156 -6.56 -22.60 30.63
C ALA A 156 -7.03 -22.74 32.09
N ASP A 157 -6.07 -22.71 33.03
CA ASP A 157 -6.40 -22.80 34.44
C ASP A 157 -7.25 -21.60 34.93
N GLN A 158 -7.92 -21.79 36.06
CA GLN A 158 -8.83 -20.80 36.62
C GLN A 158 -8.14 -19.47 36.97
N ALA A 159 -6.86 -19.49 37.34
CA ALA A 159 -6.13 -18.27 37.68
C ALA A 159 -5.85 -17.45 36.40
N GLN A 160 -5.48 -18.12 35.32
CA GLN A 160 -5.31 -17.48 34.01
C GLN A 160 -6.63 -16.89 33.50
N LEU A 161 -7.71 -17.67 33.51
CA LEU A 161 -9.02 -17.18 33.07
C LEU A 161 -9.51 -15.99 33.90
N GLN A 162 -9.33 -16.03 35.22
CA GLN A 162 -9.65 -14.91 36.09
C GLN A 162 -8.85 -13.66 35.74
N SER A 163 -7.55 -13.80 35.49
CA SER A 163 -6.70 -12.70 35.04
C SER A 163 -7.14 -12.13 33.69
N ASP A 164 -7.63 -12.96 32.77
CA ASP A 164 -8.13 -12.51 31.47
C ASP A 164 -9.40 -11.67 31.65
N TYR A 165 -10.35 -12.13 32.47
CA TYR A 165 -11.59 -11.39 32.78
C TYR A 165 -11.29 -10.04 33.44
N GLU A 166 -10.44 -10.02 34.48
CA GLU A 166 -10.05 -8.78 35.15
C GLU A 166 -9.34 -7.81 34.20
N GLY A 167 -8.52 -8.35 33.29
CA GLY A 167 -7.87 -7.57 32.25
C GLY A 167 -8.85 -6.92 31.27
N ALA A 168 -9.89 -7.64 30.85
CA ALA A 168 -10.96 -7.08 30.01
C ALA A 168 -11.78 -6.03 30.77
N ASP A 169 -12.20 -6.32 32.01
CA ASP A 169 -12.96 -5.42 32.87
C ASP A 169 -12.22 -4.10 33.13
N ALA A 170 -10.89 -4.15 33.33
CA ALA A 170 -10.07 -2.97 33.50
C ALA A 170 -10.07 -2.05 32.26
N VAL A 171 -10.18 -2.61 31.05
CA VAL A 171 -10.28 -1.83 29.80
C VAL A 171 -11.70 -1.29 29.61
N VAL A 172 -12.73 -2.12 29.87
CA VAL A 172 -14.15 -1.71 29.87
C VAL A 172 -14.37 -0.52 30.80
N ALA A 173 -13.81 -0.53 32.01
CA ALA A 173 -13.89 0.57 32.97
C ALA A 173 -13.31 1.89 32.45
N ARG A 174 -12.37 1.84 31.48
CA ARG A 174 -11.77 3.02 30.85
C ARG A 174 -12.54 3.49 29.62
N ILE A 175 -13.21 2.60 28.90
CA ILE A 175 -14.02 2.92 27.72
C ILE A 175 -15.38 3.50 28.12
N SER A 176 -16.03 2.87 29.11
CA SER A 176 -17.38 3.20 29.58
C SER A 176 -17.63 4.71 29.79
N PRO A 177 -16.79 5.46 30.54
CA PRO A 177 -17.02 6.89 30.74
C PRO A 177 -16.86 7.74 29.46
N VAL A 178 -16.16 7.26 28.44
CA VAL A 178 -15.95 7.98 27.17
C VAL A 178 -17.10 7.74 26.18
N CYS A 179 -17.74 6.57 26.27
CA CYS A 179 -18.79 6.13 25.36
C CYS A 179 -20.22 6.27 25.90
N ASN A 180 -20.38 6.64 27.17
CA ASN A 180 -21.67 6.96 27.78
C ASN A 180 -21.97 8.46 27.86
N GLU A 181 -21.16 9.29 27.19
CA GLU A 181 -21.36 10.75 27.06
C GLU A 181 -22.34 11.13 25.95
#